data_AF-A0AAT9HEC2-F1
#
_entry.id   AF-A0AAT9HEC2-F1
#
_cell.length_a   1.000
_cell.length_b   1.000
_cell.length_c   1.000
_cell.angle_alpha   90.00
_cell.angle_beta   90.00
_cell.angle_gamma   90.00
#
_symmetry.space_group_name_H-M   'P 1'
#
loop_
_entity.id
_entity.type
_entity.pdbx_description
1 polymer ?
#
loop_
_entity_poly.entity_id
_entity_poly.type
_entity_poly.pdbx_seq_one_letter_code
_entity_poly.pdbx_strand_id
1 'polypeptide(L)'
;MSLTIDNSDGALPIEYAEVTITRIMFRNGGSEYQINGDTCRLLDIQELLSDSGIGREMHVIVGQGQLDSVLHADPMGRRAFIEEAAGVLKHRRRKEKALRKLDAMQANLARVQDLTDELRRQLKPLGRQAAVARRAAVIQADLRDARLRLLADDLVRLREALRAEIADEAALKERKETAEAELKKALQREGQLEDEVRRLAPGSRTRGRPGTNSPSSPNGCAARSPWPTRA
;
A
#
# COMPACT_ATOMS: atom_id res chain seq x y z
N MET A 1 10.08 -49.30 36.76
CA MET A 1 9.07 -49.93 37.63
C MET A 1 7.73 -49.73 36.97
N SER A 2 6.94 -50.79 36.79
CA SER A 2 5.59 -50.73 36.24
C SER A 2 4.58 -51.12 37.32
N LEU A 3 3.43 -50.46 37.32
CA LEU A 3 2.28 -50.74 38.16
C LEU A 3 1.07 -50.93 37.24
N THR A 4 0.42 -52.09 37.33
CA THR A 4 -0.78 -52.38 36.55
C THR A 4 -1.98 -52.37 37.48
N ILE A 5 -2.99 -51.59 37.11
CA ILE A 5 -4.23 -51.37 37.86
C ILE A 5 -5.39 -51.86 36.99
N ASP A 6 -6.23 -52.73 37.55
CA ASP A 6 -7.51 -53.10 36.97
C ASP A 6 -8.49 -51.93 37.15
N ASN A 7 -9.01 -51.39 36.04
CA ASN A 7 -9.93 -50.25 35.96
C ASN A 7 -11.32 -50.71 35.49
N SER A 8 -11.69 -51.96 35.73
CA SER A 8 -13.02 -52.51 35.39
C SER A 8 -14.18 -51.77 36.08
N ASP A 9 -13.92 -51.07 37.19
CA ASP A 9 -14.87 -50.23 37.93
C ASP A 9 -14.96 -48.79 37.42
N GLY A 10 -14.12 -48.39 36.45
CA GLY A 10 -14.11 -47.05 35.87
C GLY A 10 -13.69 -45.94 36.83
N ALA A 11 -12.93 -46.28 37.89
CA ALA A 11 -12.45 -45.31 38.87
C ALA A 11 -11.44 -44.32 38.27
N LEU A 12 -10.73 -44.71 37.21
CA LEU A 12 -9.83 -43.85 36.44
C LEU A 12 -10.56 -43.28 35.23
N PRO A 13 -10.42 -41.98 34.92
CA PRO A 13 -11.08 -41.33 33.78
C PRO A 13 -10.37 -41.67 32.44
N ILE A 14 -10.25 -42.97 32.14
CA ILE A 14 -9.62 -43.53 30.94
C ILE A 14 -10.47 -44.72 30.46
N GLU A 15 -10.68 -44.83 29.14
CA GLU A 15 -11.45 -45.90 28.48
C GLU A 15 -10.69 -47.23 28.35
N TYR A 16 -9.81 -47.56 29.30
CA TYR A 16 -9.10 -48.84 29.32
C TYR A 16 -9.51 -49.61 30.57
N ALA A 17 -9.84 -50.89 30.39
CA ALA A 17 -10.17 -51.81 31.47
C ALA A 17 -8.93 -52.17 32.32
N GLU A 18 -7.73 -52.02 31.77
CA GLU A 18 -6.48 -52.23 32.48
C GLU A 18 -5.52 -51.06 32.17
N VAL A 19 -4.95 -50.47 33.21
CA VAL A 19 -4.06 -49.31 33.10
C VAL A 19 -2.70 -49.66 33.70
N THR A 20 -1.67 -49.67 32.85
CA THR A 20 -0.27 -49.89 33.23
C THR A 20 0.48 -48.57 33.26
N ILE A 21 0.89 -48.14 34.45
CA ILE A 21 1.73 -46.96 34.67
C ILE A 21 3.18 -47.41 34.79
N THR A 22 4.05 -46.90 33.92
CA THR A 22 5.48 -47.22 33.94
C THR A 22 6.31 -45.99 34.25
N ARG A 23 7.19 -46.10 35.25
CA ARG A 23 8.23 -45.12 35.55
C ARG A 23 9.59 -45.64 35.11
N ILE A 24 10.21 -44.92 34.19
CA ILE A 24 11.56 -45.15 33.69
C ILE A 24 12.48 -44.16 34.37
N MET A 25 13.46 -44.66 35.11
CA MET A 25 14.46 -43.83 35.78
C MET A 25 15.77 -43.91 35.01
N PHE A 26 16.29 -42.77 34.61
CA PHE A 26 17.56 -42.66 33.91
C PHE A 26 18.71 -42.45 34.91
N ARG A 27 19.90 -42.92 34.56
CA ARG A 27 21.11 -42.79 35.39
C ARG A 27 21.55 -41.34 35.61
N ASN A 28 21.07 -40.42 34.78
CA ASN A 28 21.31 -38.97 34.90
C ASN A 28 20.34 -38.27 35.89
N GLY A 29 19.48 -39.03 36.60
CA GLY A 29 18.50 -38.49 37.54
C GLY A 29 17.16 -38.08 36.90
N GLY A 30 17.02 -38.21 35.58
CA GLY A 30 15.75 -38.01 34.88
C GLY A 30 14.75 -39.12 35.19
N SER A 31 13.46 -38.78 35.23
CA SER A 31 12.37 -39.76 35.26
C SER A 31 11.41 -39.49 34.11
N GLU A 32 11.14 -40.49 33.30
CA GLU A 32 10.08 -40.48 32.29
C GLU A 32 8.93 -41.37 32.74
N TYR A 33 7.73 -40.99 32.34
CA TYR A 33 6.49 -41.62 32.76
C TYR A 33 5.66 -42.02 31.55
N GLN A 34 5.05 -43.20 31.61
CA GLN A 34 4.23 -43.76 30.55
C GLN A 34 2.92 -44.33 31.12
N ILE A 35 1.82 -44.15 30.40
CA ILE A 35 0.52 -44.79 30.65
C ILE A 35 0.23 -45.69 29.46
N ASN A 36 0.08 -47.00 29.66
CA ASN A 36 -0.18 -47.99 28.60
C ASN A 36 0.83 -47.93 27.43
N GLY A 37 2.05 -47.46 27.68
CA GLY A 37 3.12 -47.30 26.69
C GLY A 37 3.26 -45.88 26.12
N ASP A 38 2.28 -45.00 26.33
CA ASP A 38 2.32 -43.62 25.85
C ASP A 38 3.05 -42.70 26.84
N THR A 39 4.03 -41.94 26.35
CA THR A 39 4.77 -40.96 27.17
C THR A 39 3.85 -39.83 27.62
N CYS A 40 3.83 -39.56 28.93
CA CYS A 40 3.01 -38.53 29.55
C CYS A 40 3.80 -37.72 30.59
N ARG A 41 3.27 -36.57 31.02
CA ARG A 41 3.93 -35.75 32.05
C ARG A 41 3.58 -36.29 33.43
N LEU A 42 4.49 -36.05 34.39
CA LEU A 42 4.24 -36.35 35.80
C LEU A 42 2.96 -35.68 36.31
N LEU A 43 2.67 -34.46 35.85
CA LEU A 43 1.47 -33.73 36.23
C LEU A 43 0.19 -34.48 35.82
N ASP A 44 0.18 -35.08 34.62
CA ASP A 44 -0.99 -35.77 34.08
C ASP A 44 -1.27 -37.05 34.88
N ILE A 45 -0.22 -37.79 35.25
CA ILE A 45 -0.34 -38.96 36.15
C ILE A 45 -0.80 -38.53 37.54
N GLN A 46 -0.27 -37.44 38.08
CA GLN A 46 -0.67 -36.94 39.40
C GLN A 46 -2.14 -36.52 39.41
N GLU A 47 -2.63 -35.84 38.37
CA GLU A 47 -4.03 -35.42 38.25
C GLU A 47 -4.95 -36.65 38.14
N LEU A 48 -4.59 -37.62 37.30
CA LEU A 48 -5.32 -38.88 37.13
C LEU A 48 -5.40 -39.73 38.40
N LEU A 49 -4.29 -39.88 39.12
CA LEU A 49 -4.26 -40.61 40.40
C LEU A 49 -5.02 -39.85 41.51
N SER A 50 -5.04 -38.52 41.45
CA SER A 50 -5.80 -37.70 42.41
C SER A 50 -7.31 -37.81 42.17
N ASP A 51 -7.73 -37.90 40.92
CA ASP A 51 -9.15 -38.00 40.55
C ASP A 51 -9.75 -39.40 40.84
N SER A 52 -8.93 -40.45 40.75
CA SER A 52 -9.28 -41.84 41.14
C SER A 52 -9.16 -42.11 42.64
N GLY A 53 -8.62 -41.16 43.41
CA GLY A 53 -8.39 -41.35 44.85
C GLY A 53 -7.31 -42.39 45.15
N ILE A 54 -6.24 -42.46 44.35
CA ILE A 54 -5.04 -43.31 44.58
C ILE A 54 -3.76 -42.44 44.70
N GLY A 55 -3.88 -41.12 44.60
CA GLY A 55 -2.77 -40.16 44.62
C GLY A 55 -2.03 -40.06 45.96
N ARG A 56 -0.99 -39.23 45.98
CA ARG A 56 -0.09 -38.93 47.13
C ARG A 56 -0.83 -38.41 48.38
N GLU A 57 -2.11 -38.13 48.24
CA GLU A 57 -3.06 -37.55 49.20
C GLU A 57 -3.93 -38.63 49.88
N MET A 58 -3.72 -39.92 49.54
CA MET A 58 -4.44 -41.04 50.16
C MET A 58 -3.72 -41.59 51.38
N HIS A 59 -4.44 -41.63 52.51
CA HIS A 59 -4.06 -42.27 53.78
C HIS A 59 -3.87 -43.80 53.72
N VAL A 60 -3.86 -44.40 52.52
CA VAL A 60 -3.76 -45.86 52.32
C VAL A 60 -2.31 -46.36 52.47
N ILE A 61 -1.32 -45.47 52.28
CA ILE A 61 0.10 -45.78 52.50
C ILE A 61 0.57 -44.95 53.70
N VAL A 62 0.45 -45.52 54.90
CA VAL A 62 1.03 -44.92 56.11
C VAL A 62 2.53 -45.18 56.10
N GLY A 63 3.31 -44.16 55.74
CA GLY A 63 4.76 -44.20 55.90
C GLY A 63 5.14 -44.23 57.38
N GLN A 64 6.20 -44.96 57.74
CA GLN A 64 6.71 -44.98 59.11
C GLN A 64 7.06 -43.54 59.56
N GLY A 65 6.35 -43.02 60.57
CA GLY A 65 6.48 -41.64 61.07
C GLY A 65 5.40 -40.64 60.59
N GLN A 66 4.50 -41.00 59.68
CA GLN A 66 3.36 -40.12 59.31
C GLN A 66 2.28 -40.04 60.40
N LEU A 67 2.14 -41.06 61.25
CA LEU A 67 1.21 -41.01 62.37
C LEU A 67 1.65 -39.96 63.40
N ASP A 68 2.96 -39.89 63.68
CA ASP A 68 3.54 -38.91 64.60
C ASP A 68 3.37 -37.48 64.08
N SER A 69 3.45 -37.27 62.76
CA SER A 69 3.26 -35.94 62.17
C SER A 69 1.80 -35.46 62.24
N VAL A 70 0.82 -36.35 62.13
CA VAL A 70 -0.61 -36.00 62.33
C VAL A 70 -0.90 -35.69 63.80
N LEU A 71 -0.30 -36.43 64.73
CA LEU A 71 -0.50 -36.25 66.17
C LEU A 71 0.12 -34.93 66.68
N HIS A 72 1.30 -34.55 66.16
CA HIS A 72 1.99 -33.31 66.53
C HIS A 72 1.65 -32.11 65.62
N ALA A 73 0.73 -32.26 64.66
CA ALA A 73 0.36 -31.17 63.76
C ALA A 73 -0.38 -30.04 64.49
N ASP A 74 -0.03 -28.79 64.15
CA ASP A 74 -0.77 -27.59 64.53
C ASP A 74 -2.24 -27.67 64.09
N PRO A 75 -3.16 -26.94 64.76
CA PRO A 75 -4.58 -26.93 64.40
C PRO A 75 -4.86 -26.64 62.91
N MET A 76 -4.05 -25.79 62.27
CA MET A 76 -4.14 -25.53 60.82
C MET A 76 -3.68 -26.72 59.97
N GLY A 77 -2.60 -27.41 60.35
CA GLY A 77 -2.13 -28.62 59.67
C GLY A 77 -3.12 -29.77 59.82
N ARG A 78 -3.68 -29.95 61.01
CA ARG A 78 -4.74 -30.95 61.28
C ARG A 78 -6.00 -30.68 60.46
N ARG A 79 -6.39 -29.42 60.31
CA ARG A 79 -7.50 -29.02 59.43
C ARG A 79 -7.24 -29.35 57.97
N ALA A 80 -6.01 -29.17 57.48
CA ALA A 80 -5.66 -29.53 56.10
C ALA A 80 -5.86 -31.04 55.86
N PHE A 81 -5.40 -31.88 56.79
CA PHE A 81 -5.63 -33.34 56.73
C PHE A 81 -7.12 -33.71 56.75
N ILE A 82 -7.94 -33.01 57.55
CA ILE A 82 -9.39 -33.25 57.59
C ILE A 82 -10.07 -32.79 56.28
N GLU A 83 -9.68 -31.64 55.72
CA GLU A 83 -10.20 -31.14 54.44
C GLU A 83 -9.80 -32.03 53.25
N GLU A 84 -8.63 -32.68 53.35
CA GLU A 84 -8.12 -33.67 52.41
C GLU A 84 -8.91 -34.98 52.48
N ALA A 85 -9.12 -35.52 53.69
CA ALA A 85 -9.95 -36.71 53.91
C ALA A 85 -11.42 -36.49 53.50
N ALA A 86 -11.95 -35.27 53.67
CA ALA A 86 -13.29 -34.90 53.21
C ALA A 86 -13.38 -34.66 51.69
N GLY A 87 -12.26 -34.73 50.96
CA GLY A 87 -12.23 -34.52 49.51
C GLY A 87 -12.57 -33.10 49.06
N VAL A 88 -12.60 -32.12 49.97
CA VAL A 88 -12.95 -30.72 49.68
C VAL A 88 -11.76 -29.98 49.07
N LEU A 89 -10.54 -30.43 49.36
CA LEU A 89 -9.30 -29.82 48.89
C LEU A 89 -9.20 -29.77 47.35
N LYS A 90 -9.67 -30.81 46.64
CA LYS A 90 -9.66 -30.85 45.16
C LYS A 90 -10.53 -29.75 44.54
N HIS A 91 -11.73 -29.52 45.10
CA HIS A 91 -12.64 -28.47 44.63
C HIS A 91 -12.09 -27.07 44.94
N ARG A 92 -11.45 -26.91 46.10
CA ARG A 92 -10.80 -25.66 46.50
C ARG A 92 -9.65 -25.29 45.56
N ARG A 93 -8.77 -26.24 45.23
CA ARG A 93 -7.67 -26.03 44.26
C ARG A 93 -8.17 -25.73 42.85
N ARG A 94 -9.22 -26.44 42.38
CA ARG A 94 -9.86 -26.16 41.08
C ARG A 94 -10.43 -24.74 41.03
N LYS A 95 -11.09 -24.30 42.11
CA LYS A 95 -11.62 -22.92 42.24
C LYS A 95 -10.50 -21.89 42.17
N GLU A 96 -9.40 -22.09 42.90
CA GLU A 96 -8.27 -21.15 42.89
C GLU A 96 -7.61 -21.05 41.51
N LYS A 97 -7.44 -22.18 40.80
CA LYS A 97 -6.93 -22.20 39.41
C LYS A 97 -7.87 -21.44 38.46
N ALA A 98 -9.19 -21.61 38.62
CA ALA A 98 -10.17 -20.89 37.82
C ALA A 98 -10.14 -19.38 38.10
N LEU A 99 -10.05 -18.97 39.37
CA LEU A 99 -9.94 -17.56 39.76
C LEU A 99 -8.69 -16.90 39.16
N ARG A 100 -7.52 -17.53 39.30
CA ARG A 100 -6.28 -17.03 38.68
C ARG A 100 -6.39 -16.89 37.17
N LYS A 101 -7.10 -17.81 36.51
CA LYS A 101 -7.35 -17.74 35.07
C LYS A 101 -8.28 -16.58 34.71
N LEU A 102 -9.32 -16.35 35.50
CA LEU A 102 -10.24 -15.21 35.32
C LEU A 102 -9.51 -13.88 35.48
N ASP A 103 -8.68 -13.73 36.51
CA ASP A 103 -7.89 -12.51 36.74
C ASP A 103 -6.96 -12.22 35.55
N ALA A 104 -6.27 -13.26 35.04
CA ALA A 104 -5.44 -13.13 33.85
C ALA A 104 -6.25 -12.77 32.60
N MET A 105 -7.45 -13.33 32.43
CA MET A 105 -8.34 -12.99 31.31
C MET A 105 -8.86 -11.55 31.40
N GLN A 106 -9.16 -11.07 32.61
CA GLN A 106 -9.62 -9.69 32.83
C GLN A 106 -8.52 -8.68 32.47
N ALA A 107 -7.26 -8.96 32.84
CA ALA A 107 -6.12 -8.15 32.43
C ALA A 107 -5.92 -8.13 30.91
N ASN A 108 -6.11 -9.28 30.25
CA ASN A 108 -6.03 -9.36 28.79
C ASN A 108 -7.16 -8.58 28.11
N LEU A 109 -8.38 -8.64 28.64
CA LEU A 109 -9.53 -7.90 28.11
C LEU A 109 -9.30 -6.39 28.19
N ALA A 110 -8.80 -5.89 29.32
CA ALA A 110 -8.46 -4.47 29.48
C ALA A 110 -7.47 -4.01 28.41
N ARG A 111 -6.41 -4.79 28.16
CA ARG A 111 -5.42 -4.49 27.11
C ARG A 111 -6.03 -4.45 25.70
N VAL A 112 -6.94 -5.36 25.38
CA VAL A 112 -7.63 -5.37 24.08
C VAL A 112 -8.54 -4.15 23.92
N GLN A 113 -9.19 -3.73 25.01
CA GLN A 113 -10.01 -2.52 25.01
C GLN A 113 -9.15 -1.27 24.75
N ASP A 114 -8.02 -1.14 25.44
CA ASP A 114 -7.07 -0.03 25.24
C ASP A 114 -6.59 0.03 23.78
N LEU A 115 -6.17 -1.11 23.21
CA LEU A 115 -5.73 -1.20 21.82
C LEU A 115 -6.86 -0.84 20.84
N THR A 116 -8.09 -1.26 21.12
CA THR A 116 -9.25 -0.95 20.29
C THR A 116 -9.52 0.56 20.27
N ASP A 117 -9.40 1.22 21.42
CA ASP A 117 -9.60 2.65 21.53
C ASP A 117 -8.45 3.45 20.89
N GLU A 118 -7.22 2.95 20.97
CA GLU A 118 -6.09 3.50 20.22
C GLU A 118 -6.32 3.40 18.70
N LEU A 119 -6.69 2.23 18.18
CA LEU A 119 -7.02 2.04 16.76
C LEU A 119 -8.15 2.96 16.31
N ARG A 120 -9.20 3.13 17.12
CA ARG A 120 -10.30 4.06 16.82
C ARG A 120 -9.83 5.51 16.72
N ARG A 121 -8.88 5.92 17.58
CA ARG A 121 -8.27 7.26 17.51
C ARG A 121 -7.44 7.43 16.24
N GLN A 122 -6.70 6.41 15.82
CA GLN A 122 -5.93 6.41 14.58
C GLN A 122 -6.81 6.40 13.32
N LEU A 123 -7.97 5.74 13.35
CA LEU A 123 -8.89 5.68 12.22
C LEU A 123 -9.57 7.03 11.89
N LYS A 124 -9.81 7.90 12.89
CA LYS A 124 -10.44 9.22 12.66
C LYS A 124 -9.68 10.10 11.66
N PRO A 125 -8.36 10.36 11.80
CA PRO A 125 -7.61 11.14 10.82
C PRO A 125 -7.53 10.46 9.45
N LEU A 126 -7.34 9.13 9.41
CA LEU A 126 -7.34 8.36 8.16
C LEU A 126 -8.67 8.49 7.39
N GLY A 127 -9.80 8.44 8.10
CA GLY A 127 -11.12 8.67 7.51
C GLY A 127 -11.27 10.06 6.90
N ARG A 128 -10.73 11.10 7.57
CA ARG A 128 -10.69 12.47 7.04
C ARG A 128 -9.80 12.58 5.80
N GLN A 129 -8.61 11.98 5.83
CA GLN A 129 -7.69 11.95 4.69
C GLN A 129 -8.32 11.25 3.49
N ALA A 130 -8.99 10.12 3.68
CA ALA A 130 -9.69 9.41 2.62
C ALA A 130 -10.84 10.25 2.03
N ALA A 131 -11.58 10.99 2.85
CA ALA A 131 -12.62 11.89 2.37
C ALA A 131 -12.06 13.04 1.53
N VAL A 132 -10.94 13.64 1.94
CA VAL A 132 -10.24 14.69 1.18
C VAL A 132 -9.70 14.13 -0.13
N ALA A 133 -9.04 12.97 -0.10
CA ALA A 133 -8.51 12.32 -1.30
C ALA A 133 -9.60 12.02 -2.33
N ARG A 134 -10.78 11.52 -1.90
CA ARG A 134 -11.93 11.31 -2.78
C ARG A 134 -12.41 12.61 -3.43
N ARG A 135 -12.53 13.69 -2.66
CA ARG A 135 -12.91 15.01 -3.20
C ARG A 135 -11.87 15.54 -4.18
N ALA A 136 -10.58 15.41 -3.85
CA ALA A 136 -9.50 15.84 -4.71
C ALA A 136 -9.49 15.08 -6.05
N ALA A 137 -9.77 13.78 -6.05
CA ALA A 137 -9.86 12.98 -7.28
C ALA A 137 -10.97 13.47 -8.21
N VAL A 138 -12.15 13.82 -7.67
CA VAL A 138 -13.25 14.40 -8.45
C VAL A 138 -12.85 15.75 -9.02
N ILE A 139 -12.32 16.65 -8.20
CA ILE A 139 -11.88 17.99 -8.63
C ILE A 139 -10.79 17.88 -9.72
N GLN A 140 -9.86 16.93 -9.59
CA GLN A 140 -8.83 16.71 -10.60
C GLN A 140 -9.40 16.18 -11.93
N ALA A 141 -10.42 15.32 -11.87
CA ALA A 141 -11.12 14.87 -13.07
C ALA A 141 -11.82 16.04 -13.77
N ASP A 142 -12.55 16.87 -13.02
CA ASP A 142 -13.25 18.05 -13.55
C ASP A 142 -12.27 19.07 -14.13
N LEU A 143 -11.15 19.32 -13.44
CA LEU A 143 -10.08 20.20 -13.93
C LEU A 143 -9.47 19.68 -15.24
N ARG A 144 -9.26 18.36 -15.33
CA ARG A 144 -8.70 17.73 -16.53
C ARG A 144 -9.68 17.85 -17.70
N ASP A 145 -10.97 17.62 -17.48
CA ASP A 145 -12.00 17.78 -18.50
C ASP A 145 -12.09 19.23 -18.99
N ALA A 146 -12.15 20.20 -18.07
CA ALA A 146 -12.19 21.61 -18.42
C ALA A 146 -10.94 22.05 -19.22
N ARG A 147 -9.75 21.58 -18.84
CA ARG A 147 -8.52 21.83 -19.62
C ARG A 147 -8.57 21.23 -21.01
N LEU A 148 -9.06 20.00 -21.16
CA LEU A 148 -9.17 19.36 -22.47
C LEU A 148 -10.13 20.11 -23.38
N ARG A 149 -11.24 20.62 -22.84
CA ARG A 149 -12.18 21.46 -23.59
C ARG A 149 -11.53 22.76 -24.09
N LEU A 150 -10.83 23.48 -23.21
CA LEU A 150 -10.10 24.70 -23.60
C LEU A 150 -9.07 24.41 -24.69
N LEU A 151 -8.29 23.34 -24.55
CA LEU A 151 -7.30 22.94 -25.55
C LEU A 151 -7.95 22.54 -26.88
N ALA A 152 -9.13 21.91 -26.85
CA ALA A 152 -9.87 21.58 -28.06
C ALA A 152 -10.36 22.84 -28.79
N ASP A 153 -10.90 23.81 -28.04
CA ASP A 153 -11.34 25.11 -28.59
C ASP A 153 -10.16 25.88 -29.20
N ASP A 154 -9.02 25.95 -28.49
CA ASP A 154 -7.81 26.57 -29.01
C ASP A 154 -7.33 25.91 -30.30
N LEU A 155 -7.39 24.58 -30.37
CA LEU A 155 -7.00 23.82 -31.54
C LEU A 155 -7.93 24.09 -32.73
N VAL A 156 -9.24 24.16 -32.50
CA VAL A 156 -10.21 24.53 -33.56
C VAL A 156 -9.92 25.94 -34.07
N ARG A 157 -9.75 26.91 -33.17
CA ARG A 157 -9.44 28.30 -33.53
C ARG A 157 -8.14 28.41 -34.34
N LEU A 158 -7.08 27.72 -33.92
CA LEU A 158 -5.81 27.69 -34.64
C LEU A 158 -5.94 27.03 -36.02
N ARG A 159 -6.75 25.97 -36.14
CA ARG A 159 -7.02 25.33 -37.44
C ARG A 159 -7.80 26.24 -38.38
N GLU A 160 -8.78 26.98 -37.87
CA GLU A 160 -9.54 27.94 -38.66
C GLU A 160 -8.65 29.09 -39.14
N ALA A 161 -7.83 29.65 -38.24
CA ALA A 161 -6.84 30.68 -38.60
C ALA A 161 -5.87 30.17 -39.68
N LEU A 162 -5.33 28.96 -39.52
CA LEU A 162 -4.44 28.36 -40.51
C LEU A 162 -5.13 28.15 -41.86
N ARG A 163 -6.39 27.72 -41.88
CA ARG A 163 -7.16 27.58 -43.13
C ARG A 163 -7.37 28.92 -43.82
N ALA A 164 -7.64 29.98 -43.06
CA ALA A 164 -7.79 31.32 -43.61
C ALA A 164 -6.48 31.81 -44.23
N GLU A 165 -5.35 31.68 -43.52
CA GLU A 165 -4.03 32.03 -44.03
C GLU A 165 -3.66 31.26 -45.31
N ILE A 166 -3.97 29.97 -45.38
CA ILE A 166 -3.75 29.16 -46.61
C ILE A 166 -4.59 29.68 -47.77
N ALA A 167 -5.86 30.05 -47.52
CA ALA A 167 -6.74 30.60 -48.55
C ALA A 167 -6.24 31.98 -49.03
N ASP A 168 -5.79 32.83 -48.11
CA ASP A 168 -5.21 34.13 -48.42
C ASP A 168 -3.90 34.00 -49.22
N GLU A 169 -3.02 33.07 -48.85
CA GLU A 169 -1.80 32.77 -49.58
C GLU A 169 -2.10 32.28 -51.01
N ALA A 170 -3.11 31.41 -51.17
CA ALA A 170 -3.54 30.93 -52.49
C ALA A 170 -4.08 32.08 -53.36
N ALA A 171 -4.92 32.95 -52.80
CA ALA A 171 -5.46 34.12 -53.51
C ALA A 171 -4.35 35.13 -53.88
N LEU A 172 -3.37 35.33 -53.00
CA LEU A 172 -2.20 36.17 -53.27
C LEU A 172 -1.33 35.59 -54.40
N LYS A 173 -1.12 34.27 -54.43
CA LYS A 173 -0.41 33.60 -55.53
C LYS A 173 -1.13 33.80 -56.87
N GLU A 174 -2.44 33.60 -56.91
CA GLU A 174 -3.22 33.79 -58.15
C GLU A 174 -3.17 35.25 -58.63
N ARG A 175 -3.29 36.23 -57.72
CA ARG A 175 -3.13 37.65 -58.05
C ARG A 175 -1.73 37.98 -58.57
N LYS A 176 -0.70 37.34 -58.01
CA LYS A 176 0.68 37.52 -58.47
C LYS A 176 0.86 36.93 -59.87
N GLU A 177 0.37 35.72 -60.13
CA GLU A 177 0.46 35.07 -61.44
C GLU A 177 -0.27 35.86 -62.53
N THR A 178 -1.46 36.38 -62.22
CA THR A 178 -2.22 37.24 -63.14
C THR A 178 -1.48 38.54 -63.44
N ALA A 179 -0.96 39.23 -62.41
CA ALA A 179 -0.17 40.45 -62.59
C ALA A 179 1.14 40.20 -63.38
N GLU A 180 1.82 39.07 -63.15
CA GLU A 180 3.01 38.67 -63.92
C GLU A 180 2.66 38.38 -65.39
N ALA A 181 1.52 37.74 -65.64
CA ALA A 181 1.04 37.49 -67.00
C ALA A 181 0.67 38.79 -67.74
N GLU A 182 0.03 39.74 -67.05
CA GLU A 182 -0.28 41.07 -67.58
C GLU A 182 1.00 41.87 -67.88
N LEU A 183 1.96 41.87 -66.95
CA LEU A 183 3.26 42.51 -67.14
C LEU A 183 3.99 41.93 -68.35
N LYS A 184 3.99 40.60 -68.50
CA LYS A 184 4.59 39.94 -69.66
C LYS A 184 3.92 40.34 -70.98
N LYS A 185 2.59 40.45 -71.01
CA LYS A 185 1.86 40.96 -72.18
C LYS A 185 2.20 42.42 -72.48
N ALA A 186 2.30 43.26 -71.46
CA ALA A 186 2.66 44.67 -71.61
C ALA A 186 4.06 44.83 -72.18
N LEU A 187 5.06 44.10 -71.65
CA LEU A 187 6.43 44.08 -72.15
C LEU A 187 6.53 43.57 -73.61
N GLN A 188 5.77 42.54 -73.96
CA GLN A 188 5.70 42.06 -75.35
C GLN A 188 5.13 43.13 -76.28
N ARG A 189 4.10 43.85 -75.84
CA ARG A 189 3.47 44.91 -76.61
C ARG A 189 4.38 46.14 -76.76
N GLU A 190 5.11 46.48 -75.70
CA GLU A 190 6.15 47.52 -75.73
C GLU A 190 7.24 47.15 -76.74
N GLY A 191 7.79 45.93 -76.68
CA GLY A 191 8.78 45.46 -77.66
C GLY A 191 8.27 45.47 -79.11
N GLN A 192 7.02 45.09 -79.34
CA GLN A 192 6.40 45.18 -80.68
C GLN A 192 6.31 46.64 -81.17
N LEU A 193 5.92 47.57 -80.30
CA LEU A 193 5.85 48.99 -80.61
C LEU A 193 7.25 49.59 -80.84
N GLU A 194 8.26 49.20 -80.06
CA GLU A 194 9.65 49.59 -80.29
C GLU A 194 10.18 49.09 -81.65
N ASP A 195 9.86 47.84 -82.02
CA ASP A 195 10.20 47.29 -83.33
C ASP A 195 9.46 47.98 -84.48
N GLU A 196 8.20 48.42 -84.27
CA GLU A 196 7.46 49.25 -85.21
C GLU A 196 8.09 50.64 -85.37
N VAL A 197 8.44 51.30 -84.26
CA VAL A 197 9.16 52.59 -84.27
C VAL A 197 10.50 52.45 -85.00
N ARG A 198 11.24 51.37 -84.75
CA ARG A 198 12.51 51.07 -85.44
C ARG A 198 12.30 50.82 -86.94
N ARG A 199 11.19 50.22 -87.36
CA ARG A 199 10.84 50.02 -88.78
C ARG A 199 10.38 51.30 -89.49
N LEU A 200 9.64 52.16 -88.79
CA LEU A 200 9.15 53.43 -89.34
C LEU A 200 10.22 54.53 -89.37
N ALA A 201 11.37 54.32 -88.72
CA ALA A 201 12.54 55.20 -88.76
C ALA A 201 13.77 54.57 -89.47
N PRO A 202 13.71 54.22 -90.78
CA PRO A 202 14.91 53.85 -91.50
C PRO A 202 15.67 55.12 -91.90
N GLY A 203 16.50 55.62 -90.99
CA GLY A 203 17.54 56.60 -91.29
C GLY A 203 17.19 58.07 -91.03
N SER A 204 17.58 58.55 -89.86
CA SER A 204 18.13 59.91 -89.71
C SER A 204 19.48 59.81 -89.00
N ARG A 205 20.51 59.54 -89.79
CA ARG A 205 21.90 59.83 -89.41
C ARG A 205 22.05 61.35 -89.47
N THR A 206 22.43 61.98 -88.36
CA THR A 206 23.59 62.89 -88.22
C THR A 206 23.38 64.16 -87.37
N ARG A 207 24.46 64.47 -86.62
CA ARG A 207 25.07 65.78 -86.30
C ARG A 207 24.79 66.47 -84.95
N GLY A 208 25.78 66.30 -84.05
CA GLY A 208 26.47 67.35 -83.24
C GLY A 208 25.70 67.94 -82.05
N ARG A 209 26.31 68.37 -80.94
CA ARG A 209 27.67 68.39 -80.36
C ARG A 209 27.47 68.81 -78.86
N PRO A 210 28.48 69.27 -78.07
CA PRO A 210 28.96 68.66 -76.81
C PRO A 210 28.56 69.36 -75.48
N GLY A 211 28.90 68.73 -74.34
CA GLY A 211 28.98 69.32 -72.99
C GLY A 211 27.69 69.20 -72.16
N THR A 212 27.67 68.96 -70.84
CA THR A 212 28.60 69.32 -69.76
C THR A 212 28.31 68.53 -68.46
N ASN A 213 29.34 68.39 -67.62
CA ASN A 213 29.38 68.30 -66.15
C ASN A 213 28.80 67.09 -65.35
N SER A 214 29.77 66.29 -64.90
CA SER A 214 30.02 65.62 -63.60
C SER A 214 29.38 66.23 -62.32
N PRO A 215 29.66 65.71 -61.11
CA PRO A 215 29.34 64.39 -60.53
C PRO A 215 28.65 64.53 -59.13
N SER A 216 28.02 63.49 -58.59
CA SER A 216 27.77 63.42 -57.13
C SER A 216 27.83 61.99 -56.62
N SER A 217 28.81 61.80 -55.75
CA SER A 217 29.21 60.58 -55.08
C SER A 217 28.40 60.36 -53.78
N PRO A 218 28.69 59.34 -52.95
CA PRO A 218 27.72 58.43 -52.35
C PRO A 218 27.34 58.85 -50.92
N ASN A 219 26.24 58.31 -50.39
CA ASN A 219 26.09 58.21 -48.94
C ASN A 219 25.01 57.21 -48.53
N GLY A 220 25.29 56.42 -47.50
CA GLY A 220 24.24 55.77 -46.72
C GLY A 220 24.46 54.32 -46.30
N CYS A 221 25.64 53.97 -45.79
CA CYS A 221 25.75 52.85 -44.85
C CYS A 221 24.89 53.17 -43.61
N ALA A 222 23.90 52.35 -43.29
CA ALA A 222 23.40 52.22 -41.92
C ALA A 222 22.82 50.82 -41.70
N ALA A 223 23.63 50.00 -41.04
CA ALA A 223 23.28 48.73 -40.47
C ALA A 223 22.05 48.81 -39.54
N ARG A 224 21.29 47.71 -39.47
CA ARG A 224 20.71 47.14 -38.23
C ARG A 224 19.95 45.84 -38.54
N SER A 225 20.57 44.72 -38.25
CA SER A 225 19.95 43.59 -37.54
C SER A 225 20.44 43.66 -36.07
N PRO A 226 19.93 42.87 -35.08
CA PRO A 226 18.94 41.80 -35.15
C PRO A 226 17.79 41.89 -34.10
N TRP A 227 16.78 41.05 -34.32
CA TRP A 227 15.85 40.39 -33.38
C TRP A 227 15.96 40.69 -31.87
N PRO A 228 14.80 40.71 -31.18
CA PRO A 228 14.71 39.98 -29.92
C PRO A 228 13.53 38.99 -29.90
N THR A 229 13.89 37.81 -29.39
CA THR A 229 13.07 36.77 -28.80
C THR A 229 12.02 37.33 -27.83
N ARG A 230 10.76 36.92 -27.96
CA ARG A 230 9.83 36.49 -26.89
C ARG A 230 8.38 36.45 -27.38
N ALA A 231 7.82 35.24 -27.43
CA ALA A 231 6.65 34.83 -26.65
C ALA A 231 6.69 33.30 -26.57
#